data_AF-A0A0D1A8C6-F1
#
_entry.id   AF-A0A0D1A8C6-F1
#
_cell.length_a   1.000
_cell.length_b   1.000
_cell.length_c   1.000
_cell.angle_alpha   90.00
_cell.angle_beta   90.00
_cell.angle_gamma   90.00
#
_symmetry.space_group_name_H-M   'P 1'
#
loop_
_entity.id
_entity.type
_entity.pdbx_description
1 polymer ?
#
loop_
_entity_poly.entity_id
_entity_poly.type
_entity_poly.pdbx_seq_one_letter_code
_entity_poly.pdbx_strand_id
1 'polypeptide(L)' 'MMIQYSIYVRVCVSKQAAGFMEKRITEFAPNEGIIQTMTITEKQYNDMHFLAGEFKKEVKNLSNRTVIL' A
#
# COMPACT_ATOMS: atom_id res chain seq x y z
N MET A 1 2.01 -3.70 3.63
CA MET A 1 2.75 -2.85 4.58
C MET A 1 1.76 -1.90 5.22
N MET A 2 1.86 -1.65 6.52
CA MET A 2 0.94 -0.75 7.24
C MET A 2 1.53 0.65 7.24
N ILE A 3 0.77 1.66 6.81
CA ILE A 3 1.23 3.06 6.77
C ILE A 3 0.64 3.91 7.89
N GLN A 4 -0.56 3.55 8.35
CA GLN A 4 -1.26 4.17 9.48
C GLN A 4 -2.21 3.14 10.09
N TYR A 5 -2.76 3.43 11.27
CA TYR A 5 -3.86 2.63 11.83
C TYR A 5 -4.96 2.37 10.79
N SER A 6 -5.26 1.09 10.55
CA SER A 6 -6.25 0.63 9.56
C SER A 6 -6.02 1.06 8.11
N ILE A 7 -4.81 1.50 7.73
CA ILE A 7 -4.45 1.82 6.34
C ILE A 7 -3.22 1.02 5.91
N TYR A 8 -3.37 0.27 4.83
CA TYR A 8 -2.36 -0.64 4.30
C TYR A 8 -2.06 -0.34 2.84
N VAL A 9 -0.80 -0.52 2.45
CA VAL A 9 -0.31 -0.34 1.09
C VAL A 9 0.39 -1.60 0.58
N ARG A 10 0.27 -1.85 -0.73
CA ARG A 10 0.98 -2.90 -1.44
C ARG A 10 1.42 -2.40 -2.81
N VAL A 11 2.72 -2.54 -3.10
CA VAL A 11 3.27 -2.26 -4.43
C VAL A 11 2.84 -3.36 -5.40
N CYS A 12 2.30 -2.96 -6.55
CA CYS A 12 1.88 -3.85 -7.62
C CYS A 12 2.64 -3.49 -8.91
N VAL A 13 3.21 -4.50 -9.58
CA VAL A 13 4.07 -4.30 -10.77
C VAL A 13 3.30 -3.83 -12.01
N SER A 14 1.98 -4.01 -12.04
CA SER A 14 1.12 -3.56 -13.12
C SER A 14 -0.31 -3.30 -12.62
N LYS A 15 -1.10 -2.58 -13.44
CA LYS A 15 -2.54 -2.40 -13.18
C LYS A 15 -3.28 -3.74 -13.15
N GLN A 16 -2.91 -4.70 -13.99
CA GLN A 16 -3.53 -6.04 -13.94
C GLN A 16 -3.24 -6.71 -12.59
N ALA A 17 -2.00 -6.68 -12.11
CA ALA A 17 -1.63 -7.25 -10.81
C ALA A 17 -2.40 -6.61 -9.65
N ALA A 18 -2.63 -5.29 -9.70
CA ALA A 18 -3.47 -4.58 -8.73
C ALA A 18 -4.92 -5.09 -8.76
N GLY A 19 -5.52 -5.23 -9.94
CA GLY A 19 -6.88 -5.76 -10.08
C GLY A 19 -7.03 -7.23 -9.64
N PHE A 20 -6.03 -8.08 -9.88
CA PHE A 20 -6.01 -9.44 -9.34
C PHE A 20 -5.94 -9.44 -7.81
N MET A 21 -5.15 -8.54 -7.22
CA MET A 21 -5.06 -8.40 -5.77
C MET A 21 -6.39 -7.96 -5.16
N GLU A 22 -7.05 -6.98 -5.77
CA GLU A 22 -8.33 -6.47 -5.32
C GLU A 22 -9.41 -7.57 -5.31
N LYS A 23 -9.54 -8.33 -6.40
CA LYS A 23 -10.44 -9.49 -6.46
C LYS A 23 -10.16 -10.50 -5.35
N ARG A 24 -8.88 -10.81 -5.12
CA ARG A 24 -8.48 -11.72 -4.04
C ARG A 24 -8.86 -11.17 -2.66
N ILE A 25 -8.69 -9.87 -2.40
CA ILE A 25 -9.11 -9.27 -1.12
C ILE A 25 -10.62 -9.39 -0.94
N THR A 26 -11.40 -9.17 -2.00
CA THR A 26 -12.87 -9.32 -1.96
C THR A 26 -13.30 -10.73 -1.51
N GLU A 27 -12.57 -11.78 -1.88
CA GLU A 27 -12.86 -13.16 -1.43
C GLU A 27 -12.69 -13.36 0.08
N PHE A 28 -11.87 -12.53 0.74
CA PHE A 28 -11.63 -12.58 2.20
C PHE A 28 -12.31 -11.44 2.95
N ALA A 29 -13.00 -10.53 2.25
CA ALA A 29 -13.60 -9.35 2.86
C ALA A 29 -14.80 -9.76 3.73
N PRO A 30 -14.88 -9.29 4.99
CA PRO A 30 -16.06 -9.49 5.83
C PRO A 30 -17.28 -8.77 5.24
N ASN A 31 -18.48 -9.27 5.57
CA ASN A 31 -19.76 -8.69 5.13
C ASN A 31 -20.16 -7.42 5.91
N GLU A 32 -19.40 -7.06 6.95
CA GLU A 32 -19.65 -5.91 7.82
C GLU A 32 -18.48 -4.93 7.78
N GLY A 33 -18.80 -3.65 7.94
CA GLY A 33 -17.82 -2.56 7.86
C GLY A 33 -17.60 -2.05 6.43
N ILE A 34 -16.77 -1.02 6.30
CA ILE A 34 -16.42 -0.39 5.02
C ILE A 34 -14.96 -0.71 4.70
N ILE A 35 -14.73 -1.35 3.57
CA ILE A 35 -13.40 -1.63 3.03
C ILE A 35 -13.32 -0.98 1.65
N GLN A 36 -12.34 -0.10 1.47
CA GLN A 36 -12.14 0.65 0.24
C GLN A 36 -10.68 0.53 -0.22
N THR A 37 -10.51 0.46 -1.53
CA THR A 37 -9.23 0.31 -2.22
C THR A 37 -9.01 1.50 -3.15
N MET A 38 -7.75 1.91 -3.29
CA MET A 38 -7.36 2.95 -4.24
C MET A 38 -6.02 2.56 -4.88
N THR A 39 -5.96 2.61 -6.21
CA THR A 39 -4.72 2.39 -6.94
C THR A 39 -4.10 3.74 -7.31
N ILE A 40 -2.87 3.98 -6.86
CA ILE A 40 -2.06 5.15 -7.19
C ILE A 40 -0.73 4.71 -7.79
N THR A 41 -0.04 5.62 -8.48
CA THR A 41 1.31 5.38 -9.00
C THR A 41 2.37 5.53 -7.91
N GLU A 42 3.55 4.92 -8.10
CA GLU A 42 4.69 5.12 -7.19
C GLU A 42 5.07 6.61 -7.05
N LYS A 43 4.98 7.36 -8.15
CA LYS A 43 5.21 8.81 -8.13
C LYS A 43 4.24 9.52 -7.19
N GLN A 44 2.95 9.24 -7.30
CA GLN A 44 1.93 9.84 -6.43
C GLN A 44 2.10 9.44 -4.95
N TYR A 45 2.52 8.20 -4.68
CA TYR A 45 2.81 7.76 -3.32
C TYR A 45 4.02 8.49 -2.73
N ASN A 46 5.09 8.68 -3.51
CA ASN A 46 6.29 9.38 -3.08
C ASN A 46 6.07 10.90 -2.94
N ASP A 47 5.21 11.47 -3.78
CA ASP A 47 4.82 12.89 -3.73
C ASP A 47 3.80 13.19 -2.61
N MET A 48 3.44 12.21 -1.77
CA MET A 48 2.50 12.37 -0.67
C MET A 48 3.04 13.31 0.41
N HIS A 49 2.28 14.36 0.72
CA HIS A 49 2.64 15.34 1.75
C HIS A 49 2.17 14.88 3.14
N PHE A 50 3.06 14.96 4.12
CA PHE A 50 2.74 14.76 5.53
C PHE A 50 2.52 16.12 6.18
N LEU A 51 1.27 16.41 6.54
CA LEU A 51 0.89 17.70 7.13
C LEU A 51 1.14 17.75 8.65
N ALA A 52 1.23 16.58 9.29
CA ALA A 52 1.54 16.42 10.72
C ALA A 52 2.13 15.03 11.00
N GLY A 53 2.93 14.91 12.07
CA GLY A 53 3.60 13.66 12.46
C GLY A 53 4.88 13.37 11.67
N GLU A 54 5.62 12.34 12.10
CA GLU A 54 6.85 11.90 11.44
C GLU A 54 6.66 10.57 10.70
N PHE A 55 7.24 10.48 9.50
CA PHE A 55 7.23 9.25 8.72
C PHE A 55 8.13 8.19 9.38
N LYS A 56 7.55 7.04 9.75
CA LYS A 56 8.34 5.88 10.16
C LYS A 56 9.07 5.29 8.95
N LYS A 57 10.37 5.59 8.83
CA LYS A 57 11.30 4.89 7.91
C LYS A 57 11.49 3.43 8.37
N GLU A 58 10.51 2.56 8.11
CA GLU A 58 10.77 1.12 8.15
C GLU A 58 11.55 0.72 6.89
N VAL A 59 12.63 -0.05 7.06
CA VAL A 59 13.53 -0.51 5.98
C VAL A 59 12.78 -1.24 4.84
N LYS A 60 11.59 -1.81 5.11
CA LYS A 60 10.71 -2.42 4.11
C LYS A 60 10.00 -1.43 3.17
N ASN A 61 10.04 -0.13 3.45
CA ASN A 61 9.51 0.93 2.59
C ASN A 61 10.47 1.35 1.47
N LEU A 62 11.70 0.84 1.46
CA LEU A 62 12.67 1.18 0.43
C LEU A 62 12.39 0.34 -0.82
N SER A 63 12.14 1.01 -1.95
CA SER A 63 12.08 0.44 -3.30
C SER A 63 13.44 -0.09 -3.80
N ASN A 64 14.45 -0.18 -2.93
CA ASN A 64 15.76 -0.68 -3.27
C ASN A 64 15.66 -2.19 -3.48
N ARG A 65 15.88 -2.62 -4.73
CA ARG A 65 15.91 -4.03 -5.17
C ARG A 65 17.04 -4.86 -4.53
N THR A 66 17.84 -4.28 -3.65
CA THR A 66 18.90 -4.96 -2.93
C THR A 66 18.80 -4.65 -1.44
N VAL A 67 18.45 -5.66 -0.66
CA VAL A 67 18.65 -5.69 0.80
C VAL A 67 19.89 -6.55 1.03
N ILE A 68 20.99 -5.95 1.49
CA ILE A 68 22.17 -6.69 1.95
C ILE A 68 22.02 -6.82 3.48
N LEU A 69 22.03 -8.05 3.97
CA LEU A 69 21.96 -8.42 5.40
C LEU A 69 23.37 -8.49 5.99
#